data_AF-A0A839H3A8-F1
#
_entry.id   AF-A0A839H3A8-F1
#
_cell.length_a   1.000
_cell.length_b   1.000
_cell.length_c   1.000
_cell.angle_alpha   90.00
_cell.angle_beta   90.00
_cell.angle_gamma   90.00
#
_symmetry.space_group_name_H-M   'P 1'
#
loop_
_entity.id
_entity.type
_entity.pdbx_description
1 polymer ?
#
loop_
_entity_poly.entity_id
_entity_poly.type
_entity_poly.pdbx_seq_one_letter_code
_entity_poly.pdbx_strand_id
1 'polypeptide(L)'
;MVDNTELWVSPRDATIRNRLFAGHDIVWIRQFIFDRFPEINIQEGGWLKDAHGRGKRTMIYLPKAEEWIREHVDEIDWEEQLPRRKVK
;
A
#
# COMPACT_ATOMS: atom_id res chain seq x y z
N MET A 1 -14.96 8.16 22.50
CA MET A 1 -15.07 7.55 21.16
C MET A 1 -13.86 8.03 20.40
N VAL A 2 -12.87 7.17 20.17
CA VAL A 2 -11.67 7.54 19.42
C VAL A 2 -12.09 7.67 17.96
N ASP A 3 -11.85 8.82 17.35
CA ASP A 3 -12.25 9.08 15.98
C ASP A 3 -11.41 8.20 15.05
N ASN A 4 -12.00 7.09 14.59
CA ASN A 4 -11.30 6.05 13.82
C ASN A 4 -10.85 6.54 12.42
N THR A 5 -11.18 7.80 12.08
CA THR A 5 -10.77 8.46 10.84
C THR A 5 -9.30 8.90 10.84
N GLU A 6 -8.66 9.07 12.02
CA GLU A 6 -7.24 9.45 12.13
C GLU A 6 -6.27 8.31 11.74
N LEU A 7 -6.76 7.08 11.62
CA LEU A 7 -5.95 5.90 11.30
C LEU A 7 -5.86 5.59 9.81
N TRP A 8 -6.71 6.23 9.01
CA TRP A 8 -6.70 6.10 7.55
C TRP A 8 -5.74 7.11 6.94
N VAL A 9 -4.65 6.59 6.38
CA VAL A 9 -3.56 7.41 5.84
C VAL A 9 -3.45 7.26 4.33
N SER A 10 -2.91 8.28 3.67
CA SER A 10 -2.67 8.21 2.22
C SER A 10 -1.26 7.64 1.96
N PRO A 11 -1.10 6.67 1.04
CA PRO A 11 0.22 6.22 0.61
C PRO A 11 0.97 7.29 -0.22
N ARG A 12 0.35 8.44 -0.49
CA ARG A 12 1.04 9.60 -1.09
C ARG A 12 1.90 10.36 -0.08
N ASP A 13 1.65 10.18 1.21
CA ASP A 13 2.47 10.76 2.28
C ASP A 13 3.82 10.03 2.34
N ALA A 14 4.91 10.78 2.24
CA ALA A 14 6.27 10.22 2.27
C ALA A 14 6.60 9.51 3.58
N THR A 15 6.06 9.99 4.71
CA THR A 15 6.24 9.36 6.03
C THR A 15 5.63 7.96 6.06
N ILE A 16 4.46 7.79 5.45
CA ILE A 16 3.80 6.49 5.35
C ILE A 16 4.58 5.56 4.43
N ARG A 17 5.11 6.05 3.31
CA ARG A 17 5.97 5.24 2.43
C ARG A 17 7.25 4.80 3.11
N ASN A 18 7.91 5.70 3.84
CA ASN A 18 9.11 5.35 4.61
C ASN A 18 8.80 4.32 5.71
N ARG A 19 7.65 4.46 6.38
CA ARG A 19 7.24 3.60 7.50
C ARG A 19 6.84 2.20 7.05
N LEU A 20 6.05 2.08 5.99
CA LEU A 20 5.45 0.79 5.57
C LEU A 20 6.15 0.14 4.38
N PHE A 21 6.79 0.92 3.52
CA PHE A 21 7.21 0.46 2.21
C PHE A 21 8.66 0.83 1.90
N ALA A 22 9.51 0.94 2.93
CA ALA A 22 10.94 1.26 2.81
C ALA A 22 11.26 2.50 1.93
N GLY A 23 10.31 3.44 1.81
CA GLY A 23 10.47 4.66 1.01
C GLY A 23 10.22 4.50 -0.49
N HIS A 24 9.81 3.31 -0.96
CA HIS A 24 9.42 3.08 -2.34
C HIS A 24 8.32 4.03 -2.79
N ASP A 25 8.34 4.42 -4.07
CA ASP A 25 7.35 5.35 -4.61
C ASP A 25 5.99 4.67 -4.84
N ILE A 26 4.96 5.48 -5.12
CA ILE A 26 3.58 4.99 -5.23
C ILE A 26 3.36 4.00 -6.37
N VAL A 27 4.14 4.10 -7.45
CA VAL A 27 4.03 3.20 -8.60
C VAL A 27 4.59 1.83 -8.24
N TRP A 28 5.73 1.78 -7.57
CA TRP A 28 6.33 0.56 -7.03
C TRP A 28 5.37 -0.12 -6.04
N ILE A 29 4.87 0.63 -5.05
CA ILE A 29 3.95 0.10 -4.03
C ILE A 29 2.70 -0.50 -4.68
N ARG A 30 2.13 0.20 -5.67
CA ARG A 30 0.96 -0.31 -6.38
C ARG A 30 1.25 -1.64 -7.07
N GLN A 31 2.33 -1.70 -7.83
CA GLN A 31 2.64 -2.88 -8.64
C GLN A 31 3.02 -4.10 -7.79
N PHE A 32 3.84 -3.89 -6.77
CA PHE A 32 4.48 -5.00 -6.05
C PHE A 32 3.81 -5.34 -4.72
N ILE A 33 2.96 -4.44 -4.20
CA ILE A 33 2.16 -4.71 -3.00
C ILE A 33 0.68 -4.77 -3.37
N PHE A 34 0.09 -3.68 -3.85
CA PHE A 34 -1.37 -3.59 -3.99
C PHE A 34 -1.94 -4.56 -5.04
N ASP A 35 -1.28 -4.67 -6.18
CA ASP A 35 -1.72 -5.54 -7.27
C ASP A 35 -1.30 -7.00 -7.04
N ARG A 36 -0.28 -7.26 -6.21
CA ARG A 36 0.28 -8.60 -5.96
C ARG A 36 -0.41 -9.37 -4.83
N PHE A 37 -0.88 -8.65 -3.80
CA PHE A 37 -1.51 -9.24 -2.61
C PHE A 37 -2.98 -8.82 -2.52
N PRO A 38 -3.90 -9.48 -3.27
CA PRO A 38 -5.30 -9.05 -3.33
C PRO A 38 -6.00 -9.09 -1.97
N GLU A 39 -5.59 -9.96 -1.04
CA GLU A 39 -6.11 -10.12 0.31
C GLU A 39 -5.96 -8.86 1.19
N ILE A 40 -5.05 -7.95 0.83
CA ILE A 40 -4.91 -6.69 1.56
C ILE A 40 -6.07 -5.73 1.27
N ASN A 41 -6.93 -5.98 0.28
CA ASN A 41 -8.09 -5.13 0.02
C ASN A 41 -9.16 -5.25 1.10
N ILE A 42 -9.77 -4.12 1.48
CA ILE A 42 -10.81 -4.07 2.52
C ILE A 42 -12.05 -4.91 2.18
N GLN A 43 -12.33 -5.15 0.90
CA GLN A 43 -13.43 -6.02 0.46
C GLN A 43 -13.17 -7.49 0.83
N GLU A 44 -11.89 -7.89 0.91
CA GLU A 44 -11.42 -9.19 1.38
C GLU A 44 -11.10 -9.18 2.89
N GLY A 45 -11.51 -8.12 3.59
CA GLY A 45 -11.22 -7.92 5.01
C GLY A 45 -9.82 -7.36 5.30
N GLY A 46 -9.05 -6.95 4.30
CA GLY A 46 -7.72 -6.36 4.44
C GLY A 46 -7.71 -4.89 4.93
N TRP A 47 -6.61 -4.18 4.66
CA TRP A 47 -6.31 -2.83 5.17
C TRP A 47 -6.22 -1.75 4.09
N LEU A 48 -6.26 -2.12 2.82
CA LEU A 48 -6.22 -1.23 1.67
C LEU A 48 -7.63 -0.91 1.20
N LYS A 49 -7.97 0.37 1.17
CA LYS A 49 -9.12 0.86 0.42
C LYS A 49 -8.62 1.36 -0.93
N ASP A 50 -8.53 0.49 -1.92
CA ASP A 50 -8.25 0.94 -3.29
C ASP A 50 -9.52 1.54 -3.90
N ALA A 51 -9.36 2.70 -4.51
CA ALA A 51 -10.45 3.52 -4.93
C ALA A 51 -10.23 3.93 -6.37
N HIS A 52 -10.69 3.08 -7.28
CA HIS A 52 -10.70 3.39 -8.72
C HIS A 52 -11.80 4.42 -9.04
N GLY A 53 -11.42 5.48 -9.77
CA GLY A 53 -12.35 6.50 -10.27
C GLY A 53 -11.98 7.94 -9.87
N ARG A 54 -12.53 8.93 -10.61
CA ARG A 54 -12.28 10.36 -10.34
C ARG A 54 -12.75 10.74 -8.94
N GLY A 55 -11.90 11.46 -8.21
CA GLY A 55 -12.21 12.01 -6.88
C GLY A 55 -12.07 11.02 -5.71
N LYS A 56 -11.84 9.74 -5.99
CA LYS A 56 -11.60 8.73 -4.96
C LYS A 56 -10.10 8.61 -4.66
N ARG A 57 -9.76 8.35 -3.40
CA ARG A 57 -8.37 8.23 -2.93
C ARG A 57 -8.13 6.84 -2.37
N THR A 58 -7.01 6.25 -2.78
CA THR A 58 -6.46 5.06 -2.13
C THR A 58 -6.05 5.43 -0.70
N MET A 59 -6.52 4.67 0.28
CA MET A 59 -6.26 4.89 1.71
C MET A 59 -5.82 3.57 2.36
N ILE A 60 -4.98 3.68 3.40
CA ILE A 60 -4.42 2.58 4.17
C ILE A 60 -4.91 2.68 5.60
N TYR A 61 -5.46 1.61 6.15
CA TYR A 61 -5.71 1.51 7.58
C TYR A 61 -4.42 1.11 8.31
N LEU A 62 -3.75 2.09 8.91
CA LEU A 62 -2.37 1.97 9.33
C LEU A 62 -2.09 0.80 10.30
N PRO A 63 -2.87 0.55 11.37
CA PRO A 63 -2.53 -0.49 12.34
C PRO A 63 -2.44 -1.89 11.73
N LYS A 64 -3.40 -2.23 10.85
CA LYS A 64 -3.44 -3.55 10.20
C LYS A 64 -2.40 -3.67 9.09
N ALA A 65 -2.10 -2.58 8.41
CA ALA A 65 -1.03 -2.56 7.42
C ALA A 65 0.34 -2.81 8.05
N GLU A 66 0.62 -2.21 9.22
CA GLU A 66 1.89 -2.44 9.93
C GLU A 66 2.07 -3.88 10.38
N GLU A 67 1.01 -4.51 10.88
CA GLU A 67 1.02 -5.91 11.27
C GLU A 67 1.28 -6.81 10.05
N TRP A 68 0.48 -6.62 8.99
CA TRP A 68 0.59 -7.44 7.78
C TRP A 68 1.98 -7.31 7.11
N ILE A 69 2.51 -6.08 6.99
CA ILE A 69 3.84 -5.85 6.40
C ILE A 69 4.92 -6.55 7.22
N ARG A 70 4.81 -6.55 8.55
CA ARG A 70 5.78 -7.25 9.42
C ARG A 70 5.73 -8.76 9.21
N GLU A 71 4.55 -9.32 9.03
CA GLU A 71 4.36 -10.77 8.81
C GLU A 71 4.84 -11.23 7.43
N HIS A 72 4.73 -10.38 6.41
CA HIS A 72 5.05 -10.71 5.01
C HIS A 72 6.35 -10.06 4.53
N VAL A 73 7.17 -9.53 5.43
CA VAL A 73 8.40 -8.78 5.08
C VAL A 73 9.36 -9.61 4.25
N ASP A 74 9.43 -10.92 4.51
CA ASP A 74 10.31 -11.88 3.83
C ASP A 74 9.74 -12.37 2.49
N GLU A 75 8.44 -12.16 2.24
CA GLU A 75 7.77 -12.54 0.98
C GLU A 75 7.90 -11.45 -0.08
N ILE A 76 8.24 -10.23 0.33
CA ILE A 76 8.36 -9.07 -0.54
C ILE A 76 9.81 -8.96 -1.02
N ASP A 77 10.02 -9.02 -2.34
CA ASP A 77 11.29 -8.63 -2.94
C ASP A 77 11.37 -7.10 -3.00
N TRP A 78 11.94 -6.52 -1.95
CA TRP A 78 12.11 -5.06 -1.81
C TRP A 78 13.05 -4.46 -2.86
N GLU A 79 13.93 -5.26 -3.46
CA GLU A 79 14.88 -4.78 -4.48
C GLU A 79 14.33 -4.95 -5.91
N GLU A 80 13.08 -5.42 -6.06
CA GLU A 80 12.45 -5.63 -7.36
C GLU A 80 12.31 -4.31 -8.12
N GLN A 81 12.77 -4.29 -9.38
CA GLN A 81 12.73 -3.08 -10.20
C GLN A 81 11.47 -3.03 -11.05
N LEU A 82 10.87 -1.83 -11.15
CA LEU A 82 9.80 -1.58 -12.11
C LEU A 82 10.26 -1.99 -13.52
N PRO A 83 9.43 -2.71 -14.29
CA PRO A 83 9.79 -3.16 -15.61
C PRO A 83 10.12 -1.95 -16.49
N ARG A 84 11.29 -1.98 -17.13
CA ARG A 84 11.68 -0.94 -18.08
C ARG A 84 10.63 -0.91 -19.20
N ARG A 85 9.92 0.22 -19.31
CA ARG A 85 8.96 0.43 -20.39
C ARG A 85 9.72 0.31 -21.71
N LYS A 86 9.45 -0.74 -22.49
CA LYS A 86 9.98 -0.83 -23.85
C LYS A 86 9.37 0.32 -24.64
N VAL A 87 10.19 1.32 -24.96
CA VAL A 87 9.83 2.34 -25.95
C VAL A 87 9.78 1.58 -27.28
N LYS A 88 8.57 1.45 -27.84
CA LYS A 88 8.39 1.00 -29.21
C LYS A 88 8.76 2.12 -30.17
#